data_AF-A0A2E5RYI9-F1
#
_entry.id   AF-A0A2E5RYI9-F1
#
_cell.length_a   1.000
_cell.length_b   1.000
_cell.length_c   1.000
_cell.angle_alpha   90.00
_cell.angle_beta   90.00
_cell.angle_gamma   90.00
#
_symmetry.space_group_name_H-M   'P 1'
#
loop_
_entity.id
_entity.type
_entity.pdbx_description
1 polymer ?
#
loop_
_entity_poly.entity_id
_entity_poly.type
_entity_poly.pdbx_seq_one_letter_code
_entity_poly.pdbx_strand_id
1 'polypeptide(L)'
;MRIWRPLHFWTGIVFVIIFLLTGQYMDLAHNHLEGMADGPRMIYRSGHIYILFAAVLNLVSGIYWNELPGFRKKLQILASVLLLLLPWVLLYGFFQEPHLQGLARPWSSMALYGTFGVAVVLAAVGIGRKE
;
A
#
# COMPACT_ATOMS: atom_id res chain seq x y z
N MET A 1 -3.71 23.65 -0.72
CA MET A 1 -2.42 23.18 -0.15
C MET A 1 -1.80 22.19 -1.12
N ARG A 2 -0.72 22.57 -1.82
CA ARG A 2 -0.17 21.81 -2.96
C ARG A 2 0.71 20.60 -2.57
N ILE A 3 0.79 20.25 -1.28
CA ILE A 3 1.75 19.27 -0.72
C ILE A 3 1.30 17.81 -0.87
N TRP A 4 -0.01 17.53 -0.93
CA TRP A 4 -0.53 16.16 -1.01
C TRP A 4 -0.12 15.44 -2.30
N ARG A 5 -0.11 16.18 -3.41
CA ARG A 5 0.29 15.68 -4.72
C ARG A 5 1.74 15.14 -4.72
N PRO A 6 2.78 15.94 -4.36
CA PRO A 6 4.15 15.44 -4.32
C PRO A 6 4.36 14.38 -3.24
N LEU A 7 3.66 14.44 -2.10
CA LEU A 7 3.76 13.39 -1.07
C LEU A 7 3.35 12.02 -1.63
N HIS A 8 2.15 11.92 -2.19
CA HIS A 8 1.68 10.67 -2.79
C HIS A 8 2.58 10.21 -3.94
N PHE A 9 3.01 11.13 -4.82
CA PHE A 9 3.90 10.79 -5.93
C PHE A 9 5.22 10.20 -5.43
N TRP A 10 5.92 10.89 -4.52
CA TRP A 10 7.20 10.41 -4.00
C TRP A 10 7.07 9.16 -3.14
N THR A 11 6.02 9.04 -2.32
CA THR A 11 5.73 7.80 -1.61
C THR A 11 5.52 6.64 -2.58
N GLY A 12 4.79 6.87 -3.68
CA GLY A 12 4.64 5.89 -4.74
C GLY A 12 5.98 5.45 -5.35
N ILE A 13 6.85 6.40 -5.72
CA ILE A 13 8.18 6.11 -6.26
C ILE A 13 9.04 5.33 -5.26
N VAL A 14 9.08 5.76 -3.99
CA VAL A 14 9.81 5.08 -2.92
C VAL A 14 9.32 3.63 -2.79
N PHE A 15 8.01 3.40 -2.80
CA PHE A 15 7.47 2.05 -2.67
C PHE A 15 7.62 1.18 -3.91
N VAL A 16 7.75 1.76 -5.12
CA VAL A 16 8.21 1.02 -6.31
C VAL A 16 9.65 0.54 -6.12
N ILE A 17 10.54 1.38 -5.59
CA ILE A 17 11.92 0.97 -5.28
C ILE A 17 11.92 -0.13 -4.21
N ILE A 18 11.15 0.04 -3.13
CA ILE A 18 11.01 -0.98 -2.08
C ILE A 18 10.46 -2.29 -2.66
N PHE A 19 9.47 -2.23 -3.55
CA PHE A 19 8.98 -3.41 -4.26
C PHE A 19 10.13 -4.15 -4.97
N LEU A 20 10.95 -3.45 -5.76
CA LEU A 20 12.12 -4.06 -6.42
C LEU A 20 13.09 -4.68 -5.40
N LEU A 21 13.38 -3.97 -4.32
CA LEU A 21 14.27 -4.44 -3.25
C LEU A 21 13.72 -5.67 -2.53
N THR A 22 12.41 -5.75 -2.29
CA THR A 22 11.79 -6.96 -1.70
C THR A 22 11.87 -8.17 -2.64
N GLY A 23 11.82 -7.95 -3.96
CA GLY A 23 12.08 -8.99 -4.95
C GLY A 23 13.51 -9.51 -4.86
N GLN A 24 14.50 -8.60 -4.83
CA GLN A 24 15.91 -8.95 -4.65
C GLN A 24 16.17 -9.63 -3.30
N TYR A 25 15.47 -9.23 -2.24
CA TYR A 25 15.55 -9.86 -0.94
C TYR A 25 15.09 -11.33 -0.98
N MET A 26 13.96 -11.63 -1.63
CA MET A 26 13.50 -13.01 -1.78
C MET A 26 14.47 -13.86 -2.61
N ASP A 27 15.11 -13.25 -3.61
CA ASP A 27 16.09 -13.92 -4.47
C ASP A 27 17.39 -14.23 -3.70
N LEU A 28 18.03 -13.20 -3.14
CA LEU A 28 19.36 -13.28 -2.55
C LEU A 28 19.37 -13.88 -1.14
N ALA A 29 18.40 -13.54 -0.29
CA ALA A 29 18.38 -13.97 1.11
C ALA A 29 17.69 -15.33 1.31
N HIS A 30 16.83 -15.73 0.38
CA HIS A 30 16.03 -16.96 0.49
C HIS A 30 16.20 -17.91 -0.70
N ASN A 31 17.28 -17.77 -1.48
CA ASN A 31 17.55 -18.59 -2.67
C ASN A 31 16.32 -18.72 -3.58
N HIS A 32 15.75 -17.57 -3.98
CA HIS A 32 14.53 -17.50 -4.77
C HIS A 32 13.30 -18.23 -4.16
N LEU A 33 13.28 -18.39 -2.84
CA LEU A 33 12.30 -19.18 -2.07
C LEU A 33 12.28 -20.67 -2.46
N GLU A 34 13.33 -21.19 -3.10
CA GLU A 34 13.48 -22.61 -3.42
C GLU A 34 13.66 -23.41 -2.14
N GLY A 35 13.03 -24.59 -2.09
CA GLY A 35 13.03 -25.44 -0.88
C GLY A 35 12.19 -24.91 0.30
N MET A 36 11.67 -23.68 0.24
CA MET A 36 10.73 -23.16 1.25
C MET A 36 9.37 -23.86 1.19
N ALA A 37 8.73 -24.09 2.34
CA ALA A 37 7.37 -24.60 2.39
C ALA A 37 6.37 -23.65 1.70
N ASP A 38 5.30 -24.19 1.12
CA ASP A 38 4.37 -23.43 0.29
C ASP A 38 3.67 -22.29 1.02
N GLY A 39 3.39 -22.46 2.31
CA GLY A 39 2.75 -21.44 3.15
C GLY A 39 3.54 -20.12 3.22
N PRO A 40 4.73 -20.11 3.84
CA PRO A 40 5.59 -18.93 3.89
C PRO A 40 5.95 -18.39 2.50
N ARG A 41 6.18 -19.27 1.51
CA ARG A 41 6.44 -18.89 0.11
C ARG A 41 5.30 -18.06 -0.48
N MET A 42 4.05 -18.48 -0.26
CA MET A 42 2.86 -17.73 -0.69
C MET A 42 2.75 -16.37 0.03
N ILE A 43 3.07 -16.31 1.32
CA ILE A 43 3.02 -15.06 2.10
C ILE A 43 4.04 -14.06 1.56
N TYR A 44 5.29 -14.47 1.31
CA TYR A 44 6.30 -13.61 0.70
C TYR A 44 5.86 -13.06 -0.65
N ARG A 45 5.41 -13.93 -1.57
CA ARG A 45 4.98 -13.53 -2.92
C ARG A 45 3.78 -12.58 -2.89
N SER A 46 2.78 -12.88 -2.07
CA SER A 46 1.60 -12.03 -1.96
C SER A 46 1.93 -10.69 -1.28
N GLY A 47 2.73 -10.68 -0.22
CA GLY A 47 3.20 -9.46 0.44
C GLY A 47 3.97 -8.55 -0.52
N HIS A 48 4.86 -9.12 -1.34
CA HIS A 48 5.58 -8.40 -2.39
C HIS A 48 4.63 -7.71 -3.38
N ILE A 49 3.59 -8.41 -3.85
CA ILE A 49 2.58 -7.82 -4.76
C ILE A 49 1.75 -6.73 -4.06
N TYR A 50 1.44 -6.88 -2.77
CA TYR A 50 0.68 -5.86 -2.04
C TYR A 50 1.45 -4.56 -1.86
N ILE A 51 2.78 -4.62 -1.70
CA ILE A 51 3.65 -3.44 -1.69
C ILE A 51 3.54 -2.70 -3.03
N LEU A 52 3.60 -3.41 -4.16
CA LEU A 52 3.40 -2.81 -5.49
C LEU A 52 2.02 -2.16 -5.62
N PHE A 53 0.97 -2.86 -5.18
CA PHE A 53 -0.40 -2.35 -5.19
C PHE A 53 -0.49 -1.00 -4.46
N ALA A 54 0.07 -0.92 -3.25
CA ALA A 54 0.04 0.32 -2.46
C ALA A 54 0.92 1.43 -3.08
N ALA A 55 2.02 1.07 -3.74
CA ALA A 55 2.86 1.99 -4.51
C ALA A 55 2.09 2.63 -5.67
N VAL A 56 1.41 1.81 -6.47
CA VAL A 56 0.61 2.25 -7.63
C VAL A 56 -0.53 3.16 -7.18
N LEU A 57 -1.25 2.82 -6.11
CA LEU A 57 -2.30 3.70 -5.58
C LEU A 57 -1.78 5.07 -5.17
N ASN A 58 -0.59 5.14 -4.57
CA ASN A 58 0.05 6.40 -4.23
C ASN A 58 0.50 7.17 -5.48
N LEU A 59 1.08 6.51 -6.49
CA LEU A 59 1.43 7.16 -7.76
C LEU A 59 0.20 7.77 -8.44
N VAL A 60 -0.88 6.98 -8.60
CA VAL A 60 -2.13 7.43 -9.21
C VAL A 60 -2.72 8.61 -8.42
N SER A 61 -2.74 8.51 -7.09
CA SER A 61 -3.22 9.61 -6.22
C SER A 61 -2.36 10.87 -6.36
N GLY A 62 -1.03 10.72 -6.53
CA GLY A 62 -0.09 11.82 -6.73
C GLY A 62 -0.13 12.43 -8.13
N ILE A 63 -0.63 11.72 -9.15
CA ILE A 63 -0.81 12.26 -10.50
C ILE A 63 -2.15 13.01 -10.60
N TYR A 64 -3.22 12.40 -10.10
CA TYR A 64 -4.59 12.88 -10.27
C TYR A 64 -5.14 13.64 -9.06
N TRP A 65 -4.27 14.09 -8.15
CA TRP A 65 -4.68 14.81 -6.96
C TRP A 65 -5.43 16.10 -7.30
N ASN A 66 -6.69 16.18 -6.90
CA ASN A 66 -7.50 17.39 -6.99
C ASN A 66 -8.20 17.64 -5.67
N GLU A 67 -7.88 18.77 -5.04
CA GLU A 67 -8.39 19.16 -3.71
C GLU A 67 -9.91 19.38 -3.75
N LEU A 68 -10.63 18.76 -2.82
CA LEU A 68 -12.08 18.94 -2.65
C LEU A 68 -12.37 20.11 -1.68
N PRO A 69 -13.51 20.82 -1.82
CA PRO A 69 -13.91 21.87 -0.90
C PRO A 69 -14.69 21.36 0.33
N GLY A 70 -14.80 22.18 1.36
CA GLY A 70 -15.70 21.97 2.51
C GLY A 70 -15.38 20.73 3.36
N PHE A 71 -16.42 20.02 3.84
CA PHE A 71 -16.26 18.82 4.65
C PHE A 71 -15.58 17.67 3.89
N ARG A 72 -15.81 17.57 2.57
CA ARG A 72 -15.18 16.57 1.71
C ARG A 72 -13.65 16.69 1.71
N LYS A 73 -13.11 17.90 1.88
CA LYS A 73 -11.67 18.14 2.08
C LYS A 73 -11.12 17.40 3.28
N LYS A 74 -11.83 17.45 4.42
CA LYS A 74 -11.37 16.81 5.67
C LYS A 74 -11.31 15.29 5.52
N LEU A 75 -12.33 14.71 4.89
CA LEU A 75 -12.38 13.28 4.58
C LEU A 75 -11.27 12.88 3.59
N GLN A 76 -11.06 13.68 2.55
CA GLN A 76 -9.99 13.45 1.56
C GLN A 76 -8.61 13.47 2.24
N ILE A 77 -8.36 14.43 3.12
CA ILE A 77 -7.09 14.53 3.88
C ILE A 77 -6.91 13.33 4.79
N LEU A 78 -7.95 12.92 5.54
CA LEU A 78 -7.88 11.74 6.40
C LEU A 78 -7.56 10.48 5.59
N ALA A 79 -8.25 10.29 4.48
CA ALA A 79 -8.02 9.18 3.56
C ALA A 79 -6.60 9.20 2.97
N SER A 80 -6.07 10.38 2.63
CA SER A 80 -4.69 10.54 2.17
C SER A 80 -3.66 10.17 3.21
N VAL A 81 -3.83 10.62 4.45
CA VAL A 81 -2.92 10.27 5.54
C VAL A 81 -2.89 8.75 5.72
N LEU A 82 -4.04 8.09 5.73
CA LEU A 82 -4.10 6.64 5.78
C LEU A 82 -3.42 5.99 4.57
N LEU A 83 -3.70 6.44 3.35
CA LEU A 83 -3.09 5.89 2.13
C LEU A 83 -1.56 6.02 2.09
N LEU A 84 -1.00 7.05 2.73
CA LEU A 84 0.44 7.23 2.87
C LEU A 84 1.06 6.30 3.93
N LEU A 85 0.30 5.91 4.96
CA LEU A 85 0.77 5.07 6.07
C LEU A 85 0.65 3.57 5.78
N LEU A 86 -0.40 3.15 5.08
CA LEU A 86 -0.69 1.74 4.80
C LEU A 86 0.41 0.97 4.05
N PRO A 87 1.14 1.56 3.08
CA PRO A 87 2.30 0.90 2.46
C PRO A 87 3.35 0.46 3.50
N TRP A 88 3.57 1.25 4.55
CA TRP A 88 4.53 0.91 5.62
C TRP A 88 4.07 -0.27 6.46
N VAL A 89 2.76 -0.38 6.71
CA VAL A 89 2.18 -1.54 7.40
C VAL A 89 2.34 -2.80 6.55
N LEU A 90 2.15 -2.71 5.23
CA LEU A 90 2.40 -3.82 4.31
C LEU A 90 3.87 -4.24 4.28
N LEU A 91 4.80 -3.27 4.28
CA LEU A 91 6.22 -3.55 4.36
C LEU A 91 6.59 -4.25 5.67
N TYR A 92 6.04 -3.80 6.79
CA TYR A 92 6.22 -4.49 8.07
C TYR A 92 5.65 -5.92 8.03
N GLY A 93 4.44 -6.09 7.47
CA GLY A 93 3.82 -7.40 7.28
C GLY A 93 4.67 -8.34 6.42
N PHE A 94 5.28 -7.84 5.34
CA PHE A 94 6.16 -8.62 4.46
C PHE A 94 7.32 -9.28 5.22
N PHE A 95 7.92 -8.60 6.18
CA PHE A 95 9.04 -9.17 6.96
C PHE A 95 8.60 -10.03 8.14
N GLN A 96 7.40 -9.84 8.70
CA GLN A 96 6.97 -10.54 9.91
C GLN A 96 6.07 -11.74 9.65
N GLU A 97 5.12 -11.61 8.72
CA GLU A 97 4.07 -12.60 8.51
C GLU A 97 4.55 -13.97 8.00
N PRO A 98 5.62 -14.10 7.18
CA PRO A 98 6.16 -15.40 6.80
C PRO A 98 6.64 -16.25 7.99
N HIS A 99 6.93 -15.62 9.13
CA HIS A 99 7.40 -16.28 10.35
C HIS A 99 6.27 -16.57 11.36
N LEU A 100 5.05 -16.13 11.08
CA LEU A 100 3.90 -16.42 11.94
C LEU A 100 3.36 -17.83 11.71
N GLN A 101 2.85 -18.44 12.77
CA GLN A 101 2.19 -19.74 12.68
C GLN A 101 0.81 -19.63 12.02
N GLY A 102 0.36 -20.71 11.39
CA GLY A 102 -1.02 -20.83 10.89
C GLY A 102 -1.38 -19.89 9.74
N LEU A 103 -0.39 -19.40 8.96
CA LEU A 103 -0.60 -18.45 7.87
C LEU A 103 -1.30 -17.15 8.33
N ALA A 104 -1.07 -16.74 9.58
CA ALA A 104 -1.67 -15.52 10.11
C ALA A 104 -1.14 -14.28 9.37
N ARG A 105 -2.05 -13.37 9.00
CA ARG A 105 -1.72 -12.15 8.24
C ARG A 105 -2.35 -10.88 8.83
N PRO A 106 -2.14 -10.58 10.12
CA PRO A 106 -2.82 -9.48 10.78
C PRO A 106 -2.48 -8.11 10.16
N TRP A 107 -1.22 -7.91 9.75
CA TRP A 107 -0.73 -6.62 9.25
C TRP A 107 -1.17 -6.39 7.82
N SER A 108 -1.00 -7.39 6.95
CA SER A 108 -1.46 -7.34 5.56
C SER A 108 -2.97 -7.21 5.49
N SER A 109 -3.72 -7.97 6.31
CA SER A 109 -5.19 -7.88 6.32
C SER A 109 -5.65 -6.50 6.76
N MET A 110 -5.10 -5.97 7.86
CA MET A 110 -5.40 -4.61 8.32
C MET A 110 -5.12 -3.58 7.24
N ALA A 111 -3.97 -3.67 6.57
CA ALA A 111 -3.59 -2.69 5.58
C ALA A 111 -4.42 -2.78 4.29
N LEU A 112 -4.78 -3.99 3.85
CA LEU A 112 -5.65 -4.20 2.69
C LEU A 112 -7.07 -3.71 2.95
N TYR A 113 -7.66 -4.05 4.10
CA TYR A 113 -8.99 -3.55 4.47
C TYR A 113 -8.98 -2.03 4.68
N GLY A 114 -7.92 -1.49 5.28
CA GLY A 114 -7.73 -0.04 5.39
C GLY A 114 -7.64 0.63 4.02
N THR A 115 -6.91 0.03 3.07
CA THR A 115 -6.76 0.56 1.71
C THR A 115 -8.09 0.53 0.97
N PHE A 116 -8.85 -0.56 1.11
CA PHE A 116 -10.20 -0.67 0.58
C PHE A 116 -11.12 0.40 1.16
N GLY A 117 -11.12 0.60 2.49
CA GLY A 117 -11.92 1.63 3.14
C GLY A 117 -11.56 3.04 2.67
N VAL A 118 -10.27 3.34 2.53
CA VAL A 118 -9.78 4.59 1.94
C VAL A 118 -10.30 4.79 0.52
N ALA A 119 -10.21 3.76 -0.33
CA ALA A 119 -10.70 3.82 -1.70
C ALA A 119 -12.21 4.09 -1.76
N VAL A 120 -13.01 3.43 -0.91
CA VAL A 120 -14.45 3.65 -0.80
C VAL A 120 -14.77 5.08 -0.37
N VAL A 121 -14.07 5.59 0.66
CA VAL A 121 -14.26 6.98 1.13
C VAL A 121 -13.92 7.97 0.03
N LEU A 122 -12.78 7.80 -0.64
CA LEU A 122 -12.34 8.69 -1.73
C LEU A 122 -13.32 8.66 -2.92
N ALA A 123 -13.80 7.47 -3.29
CA ALA A 123 -14.81 7.31 -4.34
C ALA A 123 -16.12 8.02 -3.94
N ALA A 124 -16.63 7.78 -2.73
CA ALA A 124 -17.87 8.37 -2.25
C ALA A 124 -17.82 9.91 -2.19
N VAL A 125 -16.70 10.50 -1.74
CA VAL A 125 -16.56 11.97 -1.72
C VAL A 125 -16.29 12.57 -3.10
N GLY A 126 -15.73 11.77 -4.02
CA GLY A 126 -15.49 12.13 -5.41
C GLY A 126 -16.75 12.12 -6.28
N ILE A 127 -17.73 11.28 -5.96
CA ILE A 127 -19.02 11.22 -6.66
C ILE A 127 -19.78 12.55 -6.47
N GLY A 128 -20.22 13.14 -7.57
CA GLY A 128 -20.92 14.44 -7.58
C GLY A 128 -20.00 15.67 -7.61
N ARG A 129 -18.73 15.52 -8.00
CA ARG A 129 -17.96 16.67 -8.53
C ARG A 129 -18.66 17.18 -9.78
N LYS A 130 -19.04 18.45 -9.80
CA LYS A 130 -19.28 19.18 -11.05
C LYS A 130 -17.90 19.61 -11.55
N GLU A 131 -17.56 19.22 -12.77
CA GLU A 131 -16.33 19.65 -13.45
C GLU A 131 -16.33 21.16 -13.67
#